data_AF-A0A932IJX2-F1
#
_entry.id   AF-A0A932IJX2-F1
#
_cell.length_a   1.000
_cell.length_b   1.000
_cell.length_c   1.000
_cell.angle_alpha   90.00
_cell.angle_beta   90.00
_cell.angle_gamma   90.00
#
_symmetry.space_group_name_H-M   'P 1'
#
loop_
_entity.id
_entity.type
_entity.pdbx_description
1 polymer ?
#
loop_
_entity_poly.entity_id
_entity_poly.type
_entity_poly.pdbx_seq_one_letter_code
_entity_poly.pdbx_strand_id
1 'polypeptide(L)'
;MRARTFTALAAFLVVTATSAVASAQRMTEIIGRESITNRPLVLITVIAGLALVPFVLIMITSFVKIAVVMSIVRQAIGTQQIPPTQVITGLAIILTIYIMTPVGLDIYNDSKDAFLRGVPPGRSWEQVTVAQIQAVASEA
;
A
#
# COMPACT_ATOMS: atom_id res chain seq x y z
N MET A 1 -11.96 -17.40 -8.25
CA MET A 1 -10.58 -17.93 -8.27
C MET A 1 -9.47 -16.91 -8.59
N ARG A 2 -9.72 -15.78 -9.30
CA ARG A 2 -8.66 -14.82 -9.70
C ARG A 2 -8.29 -13.73 -8.68
N ALA A 3 -9.09 -13.53 -7.63
CA ALA A 3 -8.84 -12.51 -6.62
C ALA A 3 -7.76 -12.93 -5.60
N ARG A 4 -7.71 -14.22 -5.23
CA ARG A 4 -6.75 -14.78 -4.27
C ARG A 4 -5.31 -14.76 -4.78
N THR A 5 -5.12 -14.90 -6.10
CA THR A 5 -3.80 -14.82 -6.73
C THR A 5 -3.26 -13.38 -6.77
N PHE A 6 -4.14 -12.38 -6.80
CA PHE A 6 -3.73 -10.97 -6.87
C PHE A 6 -3.29 -10.44 -5.49
N THR A 7 -4.00 -10.80 -4.42
CA THR A 7 -3.57 -10.49 -3.04
C THR A 7 -2.29 -11.22 -2.66
N ALA A 8 -2.10 -12.48 -3.09
CA ALA A 8 -0.87 -13.21 -2.86
C ALA A 8 0.35 -12.56 -3.56
N LEU A 9 0.19 -12.05 -4.78
CA LEU A 9 1.25 -11.35 -5.52
C LEU A 9 1.60 -9.98 -4.92
N ALA A 10 0.59 -9.21 -4.51
CA ALA A 10 0.80 -7.92 -3.85
C ALA A 10 1.50 -8.10 -2.49
N ALA A 11 1.08 -9.10 -1.71
CA ALA A 11 1.74 -9.45 -0.44
C ALA A 11 3.18 -9.93 -0.68
N PHE A 12 3.42 -10.74 -1.72
CA PHE A 12 4.76 -11.20 -2.07
C PHE A 12 5.70 -10.05 -2.47
N LEU A 13 5.21 -9.10 -3.28
CA LEU A 13 5.97 -7.93 -3.70
C LEU A 13 6.31 -7.02 -2.51
N VAL A 14 5.35 -6.81 -1.60
CA VAL A 14 5.57 -6.03 -0.37
C VAL A 14 6.58 -6.72 0.55
N VAL A 15 6.47 -8.03 0.78
CA VAL A 15 7.40 -8.80 1.64
C VAL A 15 8.83 -8.74 1.11
N THR A 16 9.04 -8.84 -0.21
CA THR A 16 10.40 -8.72 -0.79
C THR A 16 10.97 -7.31 -0.71
N ALA A 17 10.13 -6.28 -0.79
CA ALA A 17 10.57 -4.89 -0.66
C ALA A 17 10.96 -4.57 0.79
N THR A 18 10.21 -5.10 1.78
CA THR A 18 10.52 -4.91 3.20
C THR A 18 11.81 -5.61 3.63
N SER A 19 12.14 -6.80 3.09
CA SER A 19 13.38 -7.49 3.43
C SER A 19 14.65 -6.76 2.95
N ALA A 20 14.60 -6.06 1.81
CA ALA A 20 15.73 -5.28 1.30
C ALA A 20 16.01 -4.03 2.16
N VAL A 21 14.95 -3.39 2.66
CA VAL A 21 15.05 -2.23 3.56
C VAL A 21 15.52 -2.66 4.96
N ALA A 22 15.07 -3.84 5.44
CA ALA A 22 15.47 -4.38 6.74
C ALA A 22 16.98 -4.73 6.82
N SER A 23 17.59 -5.24 5.75
CA SER A 23 19.04 -5.50 5.72
C SER A 23 19.89 -4.23 5.79
N ALA A 24 19.39 -3.10 5.25
CA ALA A 24 20.07 -1.81 5.32
C ALA A 24 19.95 -1.16 6.72
N GLN A 25 18.82 -1.35 7.40
CA GLN A 25 18.62 -0.85 8.78
C GLN A 25 19.52 -1.57 9.79
N ARG A 26 19.75 -2.88 9.67
CA ARG A 26 20.64 -3.63 10.58
C ARG A 26 22.10 -3.21 10.49
N MET A 27 22.57 -2.80 9.31
CA MET A 27 23.90 -2.20 9.16
C MET A 27 23.99 -0.77 9.71
N THR A 28 22.85 -0.06 9.77
CA THR A 28 22.75 1.28 10.36
C THR A 28 22.75 1.24 11.89
N GLU A 29 22.19 0.18 12.49
CA GLU A 29 22.09 -0.03 13.94
C GLU A 29 23.46 -0.31 14.60
N ILE A 30 24.35 -1.06 13.92
CA ILE A 30 25.72 -1.33 14.40
C ILE A 30 26.61 -0.05 14.37
N ILE A 31 26.18 1.00 13.66
CA ILE A 31 26.95 2.24 13.41
C ILE A 31 26.33 3.47 14.15
N GLY A 32 25.15 3.32 14.77
CA GLY A 32 24.21 4.39 15.11
C GLY A 32 24.47 5.28 16.33
N ARG A 33 25.72 5.61 16.69
CA ARG A 33 25.97 6.59 17.79
C ARG A 33 26.01 8.07 17.38
N GLU A 34 26.00 8.40 16.09
CA GLU A 34 26.04 9.81 15.66
C GLU A 34 24.89 10.22 14.72
N SER A 35 24.48 11.48 14.91
CA SER A 35 23.28 12.14 14.39
C SER A 35 23.01 11.93 12.89
N ILE A 36 21.75 11.63 12.58
CA ILE A 36 21.14 11.44 11.25
C ILE A 36 21.44 12.54 10.22
N THR A 37 21.84 13.74 10.66
CA THR A 37 22.22 14.86 9.78
C THR A 37 23.59 14.65 9.10
N ASN A 38 24.51 13.89 9.70
CA ASN A 38 25.88 13.74 9.20
C ASN A 38 26.04 12.55 8.22
N ARG A 39 24.97 11.82 7.89
CA ARG A 39 25.01 10.65 7.01
C ARG A 39 24.00 10.78 5.86
N PRO A 40 24.40 11.38 4.72
CA PRO A 40 23.53 11.53 3.55
C PRO A 40 22.96 10.19 3.06
N LEU A 41 23.64 9.07 3.31
CA LEU A 41 23.17 7.73 2.94
C LEU A 41 21.90 7.28 3.71
N VAL A 42 21.80 7.62 5.00
CA VAL A 42 20.59 7.33 5.80
C VAL A 42 19.44 8.22 5.33
N LEU A 43 19.74 9.49 5.06
CA LEU A 43 18.77 10.46 4.55
C LEU A 43 18.20 10.00 3.20
N ILE A 44 19.06 9.55 2.27
CA ILE A 44 18.66 8.95 0.98
C ILE A 44 17.79 7.71 1.17
N THR A 45 18.11 6.85 2.14
CA THR A 45 17.33 5.63 2.41
C THR A 45 15.94 5.96 2.96
N VAL A 46 15.83 6.95 3.86
CA VAL A 46 14.56 7.38 4.43
C VAL A 46 13.66 8.01 3.36
N ILE A 47 14.18 8.94 2.55
CA ILE A 47 13.39 9.56 1.48
C ILE A 47 13.01 8.55 0.40
N ALA A 48 13.87 7.57 0.10
CA ALA A 48 13.57 6.48 -0.83
C ALA A 48 12.42 5.61 -0.31
N GLY A 49 12.45 5.25 0.98
CA GLY A 49 11.36 4.53 1.64
C GLY A 49 10.05 5.33 1.65
N LEU A 50 10.12 6.62 1.97
CA LEU A 50 8.95 7.51 2.00
C LEU A 50 8.33 7.72 0.62
N ALA A 51 9.14 7.77 -0.44
CA ALA A 51 8.67 7.89 -1.83
C ALA A 51 8.01 6.61 -2.36
N LEU A 52 8.40 5.44 -1.83
CA LEU A 52 7.81 4.15 -2.19
C LEU A 52 6.38 3.99 -1.64
N VAL A 53 6.11 4.52 -0.44
CA VAL A 53 4.78 4.43 0.21
C VAL A 53 3.65 4.97 -0.67
N PRO A 54 3.67 6.23 -1.16
CA PRO A 54 2.59 6.75 -2.00
C PRO A 54 2.51 6.05 -3.36
N PHE A 55 3.63 5.56 -3.89
CA PHE A 55 3.65 4.81 -5.15
C PHE A 55 2.88 3.49 -5.03
N VAL A 56 3.18 2.71 -3.99
CA VAL A 56 2.51 1.44 -3.72
C VAL A 56 1.04 1.66 -3.38
N LEU A 57 0.71 2.71 -2.61
CA LEU A 57 -0.67 3.06 -2.28
C LEU A 57 -1.50 3.30 -3.56
N ILE A 58 -0.97 4.08 -4.50
CA ILE A 58 -1.62 4.31 -5.79
C ILE A 58 -1.81 2.99 -6.58
N MET A 59 -0.81 2.09 -6.58
CA MET A 59 -0.90 0.80 -7.27
C MET A 59 -1.91 -0.18 -6.66
N ILE A 60 -2.09 -0.17 -5.34
CA ILE A 60 -3.02 -1.06 -4.63
C ILE A 60 -4.48 -0.57 -4.77
N THR A 61 -4.68 0.69 -5.14
CA THR A 61 -6.02 1.26 -5.34
C THR A 61 -6.59 1.03 -6.75
N SER A 62 -7.85 1.42 -6.96
CA SER A 62 -8.49 1.44 -8.28
C SER A 62 -7.96 2.53 -9.21
N PHE A 63 -7.06 3.41 -8.75
CA PHE A 63 -6.55 4.54 -9.53
C PHE A 63 -5.97 4.11 -10.88
N VAL A 64 -5.07 3.12 -10.89
CA VAL A 64 -4.39 2.65 -12.12
C VAL A 64 -5.40 2.13 -13.14
N LYS A 65 -6.43 1.39 -12.71
CA LYS A 65 -7.47 0.88 -13.61
C LYS A 65 -8.29 2.01 -14.23
N ILE A 66 -8.71 2.99 -13.44
CA ILE A 66 -9.52 4.12 -13.92
C ILE A 66 -8.70 4.99 -14.89
N ALA A 67 -7.45 5.30 -14.55
CA ALA A 67 -6.56 6.09 -15.41
C ALA A 67 -6.29 5.40 -16.76
N VAL A 68 -6.06 4.08 -16.75
CA VAL A 68 -5.83 3.31 -17.99
C VAL A 68 -7.09 3.25 -18.85
N VAL A 69 -8.26 2.97 -18.27
CA VAL A 69 -9.53 2.95 -19.02
C VAL A 69 -9.80 4.31 -19.66
N MET A 70 -9.63 5.40 -18.92
CA MET A 70 -9.78 6.75 -19.47
C MET A 70 -8.75 7.07 -20.56
N SER A 71 -7.51 6.58 -20.44
CA SER A 71 -6.47 6.74 -21.47
C SER A 71 -6.78 5.95 -22.75
N ILE A 72 -7.43 4.80 -22.63
CA ILE A 72 -7.92 4.01 -23.77
C ILE A 72 -9.09 4.75 -24.44
N VAL A 73 -10.03 5.28 -23.66
CA VAL A 73 -11.14 6.10 -24.18
C VAL A 73 -10.62 7.31 -24.93
N ARG A 74 -9.57 7.99 -24.43
CA ARG A 74 -8.90 9.10 -25.13
C ARG A 74 -8.39 8.68 -26.52
N GLN A 75 -7.80 7.50 -26.65
CA GLN A 75 -7.32 7.00 -27.94
C GLN A 75 -8.48 6.59 -28.86
N ALA A 76 -9.56 6.07 -28.28
CA ALA A 76 -10.72 5.60 -29.02
C ALA A 76 -11.54 6.72 -29.67
N ILE A 77 -11.59 7.92 -29.07
CA ILE A 77 -12.34 9.07 -29.60
C ILE A 77 -11.65 9.79 -30.78
N GLY A 78 -10.45 9.35 -31.21
CA GLY A 78 -9.82 9.78 -32.47
C GLY A 78 -9.43 11.26 -32.59
N THR A 79 -9.67 12.09 -31.57
CA THR A 79 -9.30 13.50 -31.56
C THR A 79 -7.95 13.69 -30.85
N GLN A 80 -7.00 14.38 -31.47
CA GLN A 80 -5.59 14.30 -31.06
C GLN A 80 -5.24 14.98 -29.73
N GLN A 81 -6.09 15.80 -29.12
CA GLN A 81 -5.73 16.52 -27.88
C GLN A 81 -6.88 16.80 -26.90
N ILE A 82 -8.08 16.28 -27.16
CA ILE A 82 -9.22 16.42 -26.25
C ILE A 82 -9.45 15.03 -25.65
N PRO A 83 -9.26 14.77 -24.33
CA PRO A 83 -8.89 15.64 -23.21
C PRO A 83 -7.40 15.53 -22.79
N PRO A 84 -6.80 16.61 -22.26
CA PRO A 84 -5.39 16.62 -21.83
C PRO A 84 -5.14 15.62 -20.69
N THR A 85 -3.92 15.07 -20.62
CA THR A 85 -3.53 14.08 -19.61
C THR A 85 -3.79 14.57 -18.18
N GLN A 86 -3.66 15.87 -17.92
CA GLN A 86 -3.96 16.48 -16.62
C GLN A 86 -5.44 16.33 -16.22
N VAL A 87 -6.37 16.51 -17.17
CA VAL A 87 -7.82 16.36 -16.92
C VAL A 87 -8.18 14.90 -16.68
N ILE A 88 -7.61 13.98 -17.45
CA ILE A 88 -7.82 12.54 -17.26
C ILE A 88 -7.33 12.10 -15.89
N THR A 89 -6.13 12.52 -15.49
CA THR A 89 -5.57 12.22 -14.17
C THR A 89 -6.41 12.85 -13.05
N GLY A 90 -6.86 14.10 -13.22
CA GLY A 90 -7.74 14.77 -12.24
C GLY A 90 -9.07 14.06 -12.04
N LEU A 91 -9.73 13.67 -13.13
CA LEU A 91 -10.96 12.85 -13.09
C LEU A 91 -10.72 11.50 -12.43
N ALA A 92 -9.60 10.84 -12.75
CA ALA A 92 -9.25 9.56 -12.15
C ALA A 92 -9.08 9.64 -10.63
N ILE A 93 -8.47 10.70 -10.09
CA ILE A 93 -8.30 10.88 -8.65
C ILE A 93 -9.66 11.05 -7.95
N ILE A 94 -10.54 11.90 -8.47
CA ILE A 94 -11.86 12.15 -7.87
C ILE A 94 -12.71 10.87 -7.88
N LEU A 95 -12.77 10.16 -9.01
CA LEU A 95 -13.48 8.89 -9.10
C LEU A 95 -12.88 7.82 -8.19
N THR A 96 -11.56 7.80 -8.02
CA THR A 96 -10.89 6.86 -7.11
C THR A 96 -11.37 7.08 -5.68
N ILE A 97 -11.40 8.33 -5.20
CA ILE A 97 -11.86 8.65 -3.84
C ILE A 97 -13.32 8.20 -3.65
N TYR A 98 -14.18 8.45 -4.63
CA TYR A 98 -15.58 8.02 -4.60
C TYR A 98 -15.72 6.50 -4.48
N ILE A 99 -15.00 5.74 -5.32
CA ILE A 99 -15.06 4.28 -5.34
C ILE A 99 -14.40 3.65 -4.10
N MET A 100 -13.39 4.30 -3.53
CA MET A 100 -12.64 3.80 -2.35
C MET A 100 -13.27 4.14 -1.01
N THR A 101 -14.34 4.94 -0.97
CA THR A 101 -15.03 5.30 0.27
C THR A 101 -15.38 4.09 1.17
N PRO A 102 -15.97 2.98 0.68
CA PRO A 102 -16.29 1.83 1.55
C PRO A 102 -15.05 1.13 2.11
N VAL A 103 -14.01 0.95 1.28
CA VAL A 103 -12.75 0.31 1.71
C VAL A 103 -12.06 1.15 2.79
N GLY A 104 -12.11 2.48 2.68
CA GLY A 104 -11.58 3.37 3.71
C GLY A 104 -12.34 3.27 5.03
N LEU A 105 -13.67 3.11 4.98
CA LEU A 105 -14.51 2.92 6.17
C LEU A 105 -14.24 1.56 6.85
N ASP A 106 -14.11 0.48 6.07
CA ASP A 106 -13.81 -0.85 6.58
C ASP A 106 -12.47 -0.86 7.33
N ILE A 107 -11.43 -0.31 6.69
CA ILE A 107 -10.09 -0.19 7.30
C ILE A 107 -10.14 0.68 8.57
N TYR A 108 -10.89 1.78 8.54
CA TYR A 108 -11.02 2.67 9.71
C TYR A 108 -11.69 1.97 10.89
N ASN A 109 -12.76 1.21 10.65
CA ASN A 109 -13.47 0.46 11.68
C ASN A 109 -12.60 -0.66 12.26
N ASP A 110 -11.96 -1.46 11.40
CA ASP A 110 -11.07 -2.55 11.83
C ASP A 110 -9.88 -2.02 12.65
N SER A 111 -9.27 -0.93 12.20
CA SER A 111 -8.12 -0.31 12.87
C SER A 111 -8.50 0.32 14.21
N LYS A 112 -9.66 0.97 14.29
CA LYS A 112 -10.20 1.53 15.52
C LYS A 112 -10.43 0.43 16.55
N ASP A 113 -11.06 -0.67 16.15
CA ASP A 113 -11.34 -1.79 17.05
C ASP A 113 -10.06 -2.52 17.49
N ALA A 114 -9.04 -2.60 16.63
CA ALA A 114 -7.73 -3.13 17.00
C ALA A 114 -6.98 -2.23 17.99
N PHE A 115 -7.05 -0.91 17.80
CA PHE A 115 -6.41 0.06 18.70
C PHE A 115 -7.09 0.11 20.07
N LEU A 116 -8.44 0.13 20.09
CA LEU A 116 -9.23 0.17 21.33
C LEU A 116 -9.13 -1.12 22.15
N ARG A 117 -8.97 -2.28 21.51
CA ARG A 117 -8.76 -3.55 22.21
C ARG A 117 -7.40 -3.67 22.88
N GLY A 118 -6.45 -2.79 22.55
CA GLY A 118 -5.07 -2.83 23.02
C GLY A 118 -4.41 -4.15 22.64
N VAL A 119 -3.52 -4.16 21.63
CA VAL A 119 -2.78 -5.38 21.28
C VAL A 119 -2.06 -5.89 22.54
N PRO A 120 -2.44 -7.06 23.11
CA PRO A 120 -1.85 -7.52 24.37
C PRO A 120 -0.34 -7.71 24.17
N PRO A 121 0.53 -7.21 25.08
CA PRO A 121 1.97 -7.42 24.96
C PRO A 121 2.24 -8.93 24.96
N GLY A 122 2.69 -9.47 23.83
CA GLY A 122 2.96 -10.91 23.66
C GLY A 122 2.17 -11.62 22.55
N ARG A 123 1.16 -10.99 21.92
CA ARG A 123 0.60 -11.51 20.67
C ARG A 123 1.31 -10.89 19.47
N SER A 124 2.28 -11.63 18.90
CA SER A 124 2.80 -11.34 17.56
C SER A 124 1.63 -11.38 16.55
N TRP A 125 1.68 -10.59 15.48
CA TRP A 125 0.62 -10.49 14.47
C TRP A 125 0.19 -11.86 13.88
N GLU A 126 1.06 -12.86 13.99
CA GLU A 126 0.76 -14.27 13.71
C GLU A 126 -0.42 -14.81 14.52
N GLN A 127 -0.57 -14.44 15.79
CA GLN A 127 -1.63 -14.97 16.65
C GLN A 127 -3.02 -14.40 16.34
N VAL A 128 -3.08 -13.16 15.84
CA VAL A 128 -4.35 -12.57 15.37
C VAL A 128 -4.75 -13.25 14.05
N THR A 129 -3.79 -13.47 13.15
CA THR A 129 -4.05 -14.14 11.87
C THR A 129 -4.40 -15.63 12.04
N VAL A 130 -3.73 -16.37 12.93
CA VAL A 130 -4.05 -17.80 13.17
C VAL A 130 -5.36 -17.99 13.93
N ALA A 131 -5.72 -17.09 14.85
CA ALA A 131 -7.03 -17.14 15.52
C ALA A 131 -8.18 -16.92 14.52
N GLN A 132 -8.00 -15.99 13.56
CA GLN A 132 -8.99 -15.75 12.51
C GLN A 132 -9.08 -16.92 11.52
N ILE A 133 -7.95 -17.55 11.17
CA ILE A 133 -7.94 -18.75 10.32
C ILE A 133 -8.60 -19.95 11.03
N GLN A 134 -8.38 -20.13 12.34
CA GLN A 134 -9.00 -21.20 13.11
C GLN A 134 -10.52 -20.99 13.30
N ALA A 135 -10.97 -19.76 13.49
CA ALA A 135 -12.40 -19.46 13.55
C ALA A 135 -13.10 -19.78 12.22
N VAL A 136 -12.53 -19.35 11.09
CA VAL A 136 -13.06 -19.64 9.75
C VAL A 136 -12.97 -21.14 9.40
N ALA A 137 -11.97 -21.86 9.90
CA ALA A 137 -11.85 -23.31 9.72
C ALA A 137 -12.80 -24.13 10.61
N SER A 138 -13.38 -23.54 11.65
CA SER A 138 -14.38 -24.20 12.50
C SER A 138 -15.82 -24.02 12.00
N GLU A 139 -16.04 -23.06 11.10
CA GLU A 139 -17.33 -22.81 10.44
C GLU A 139 -17.45 -23.50 9.05
N ALA A 140 -16.39 -24.19 8.59
CA ALA A 140 -16.34 -24.96 7.34
C ALA A 140 -16.26 -26.47 7.61
#